data_AF-C0PL11-F1
#
_entry.id   AF-C0PL11-F1
#
_cell.length_a   1.000
_cell.length_b   1.000
_cell.length_c   1.000
_cell.angle_alpha   90.00
_cell.angle_beta   90.00
_cell.angle_gamma   90.00
#
_symmetry.space_group_name_H-M   'P 1'
#
loop_
_entity.id
_entity.type
_entity.pdbx_description
1 polymer ?
#
loop_
_entity_poly.entity_id
_entity_poly.type
_entity_poly.pdbx_seq_one_letter_code
_entity_poly.pdbx_strand_id
1 'polypeptide(L)'
;MSAGFNKQILAQKLSKLNSSQQSIETLSHWCVFHHRYCQQVVETWDCEFHAAPGERRVSLLYLANDIMQNSRKEGNGYITEFMRVIPAALNEVLTIRDDFGRNVPKKTD
;
A
#
# COMPACT_ATOMS: atom_id res chain seq x y z
N MET A 1 12.64 -1.46 -24.59
CA MET A 1 13.39 -2.22 -23.57
C MET A 1 12.42 -2.54 -22.45
N SER A 2 12.07 -3.82 -22.22
CA SER A 2 11.28 -4.17 -21.04
C SER A 2 12.20 -4.01 -19.83
N ALA A 3 11.94 -2.98 -19.00
CA ALA A 3 12.52 -2.96 -17.67
C ALA A 3 11.97 -4.20 -16.95
N GLY A 4 12.83 -5.19 -16.70
CA GLY A 4 12.47 -6.37 -15.93
C GLY A 4 11.97 -5.95 -14.55
N PHE A 5 11.00 -6.68 -14.01
CA PHE A 5 10.56 -6.47 -12.63
C PHE A 5 11.73 -6.71 -11.67
N ASN A 6 11.92 -5.81 -10.70
CA ASN A 6 12.93 -5.93 -9.65
C ASN A 6 12.39 -5.37 -8.33
N LYS A 7 12.47 -6.15 -7.25
CA LYS A 7 12.00 -5.76 -5.91
C LYS A 7 12.65 -4.45 -5.42
N GLN A 8 13.92 -4.21 -5.71
CA GLN A 8 14.62 -2.98 -5.33
C GLN A 8 14.08 -1.75 -6.07
N ILE A 9 13.72 -1.90 -7.35
CA ILE A 9 13.09 -0.81 -8.12
C ILE A 9 11.71 -0.49 -7.54
N LEU A 10 10.95 -1.52 -7.16
CA LEU A 10 9.66 -1.33 -6.50
C LEU A 10 9.82 -0.61 -5.15
N ALA A 11 10.76 -1.04 -4.30
CA ALA A 11 11.03 -0.37 -3.02
C ALA A 11 11.39 1.11 -3.22
N GLN A 12 12.23 1.44 -4.21
CA GLN A 12 12.55 2.84 -4.56
C GLN A 12 11.34 3.63 -5.07
N LYS A 13 10.39 2.98 -5.76
CA LYS A 13 9.15 3.63 -6.19
C LYS A 13 8.22 3.87 -5.00
N LEU A 14 8.08 2.90 -4.11
CA LEU A 14 7.30 2.98 -2.87
C LEU A 14 7.88 4.04 -1.92
N SER A 15 9.20 4.24 -1.89
CA SER A 15 9.88 5.28 -1.11
C SER A 15 9.56 6.70 -1.57
N LYS A 16 9.15 6.86 -2.84
CA LYS A 16 8.81 8.15 -3.45
C LYS A 16 7.29 8.36 -3.56
N LEU A 17 6.49 7.38 -3.16
CA LEU A 17 5.04 7.47 -3.18
C LEU A 17 4.58 8.60 -2.25
N ASN A 18 3.64 9.41 -2.73
CA ASN A 18 2.95 10.42 -1.95
C ASN A 18 1.43 10.31 -2.15
N SER A 19 0.68 11.16 -1.46
CA SER A 19 -0.79 11.14 -1.44
C SER A 19 -1.45 11.72 -2.69
N SER A 20 -0.69 12.23 -3.67
CA SER A 20 -1.28 12.74 -4.92
C SER A 20 -1.80 11.60 -5.78
N GLN A 21 -2.96 11.82 -6.40
CA GLN A 21 -3.58 10.87 -7.32
C GLN A 21 -2.63 10.43 -8.43
N GLN A 22 -1.89 11.38 -9.02
CA GLN A 22 -0.93 11.09 -10.09
C GLN A 22 0.19 10.14 -9.63
N SER A 23 0.72 10.32 -8.42
CA SER A 23 1.77 9.45 -7.87
C SER A 23 1.26 8.01 -7.67
N ILE A 24 0.04 7.88 -7.14
CA ILE A 24 -0.63 6.60 -6.90
C ILE A 24 -0.92 5.89 -8.23
N GLU A 25 -1.59 6.55 -9.17
CA GLU A 25 -1.95 5.97 -10.48
C GLU A 25 -0.72 5.56 -11.28
N THR A 26 0.33 6.38 -11.29
CA THR A 26 1.57 6.07 -12.03
C THR A 26 2.21 4.80 -11.50
N LEU A 27 2.29 4.63 -10.18
CA LEU A 27 2.85 3.43 -9.58
C LEU A 27 1.90 2.23 -9.73
N SER A 28 0.60 2.43 -9.59
CA SER A 28 -0.42 1.40 -9.80
C SER A 28 -0.32 0.81 -11.20
N HIS A 29 -0.28 1.65 -12.25
CA HIS A 29 -0.12 1.20 -13.62
C HIS A 29 1.16 0.39 -13.84
N TRP A 30 2.27 0.79 -13.21
CA TRP A 30 3.52 0.03 -13.27
C TRP A 30 3.36 -1.36 -12.61
N CYS A 31 2.71 -1.44 -11.46
CA CYS A 31 2.41 -2.71 -10.79
C CYS A 31 1.46 -3.59 -11.61
N VAL A 32 0.39 -3.04 -12.17
CA VAL A 32 -0.57 -3.77 -13.02
C VAL A 32 0.10 -4.30 -14.28
N PHE A 33 0.99 -3.52 -14.90
CA PHE A 33 1.81 -3.99 -16.03
C PHE A 33 2.67 -5.21 -15.65
N HIS A 34 3.16 -5.26 -14.42
CA HIS A 34 3.92 -6.38 -13.87
C HIS A 34 3.06 -7.37 -13.06
N HIS A 35 1.77 -7.56 -13.38
CA HIS A 35 0.83 -8.40 -12.61
C HIS A 35 1.29 -9.85 -12.38
N ARG A 36 2.11 -10.41 -13.27
CA ARG A 36 2.70 -11.76 -13.09
C ARG A 36 3.61 -11.86 -11.86
N TYR A 37 4.03 -10.73 -11.31
CA TYR A 37 4.85 -10.62 -10.10
C TYR A 37 4.03 -10.14 -8.89
N CYS A 38 2.71 -10.33 -8.89
CA CYS A 38 1.81 -9.84 -7.85
C CYS A 38 2.25 -10.26 -6.44
N GLN A 39 2.68 -11.51 -6.24
CA GLN A 39 3.21 -11.98 -4.96
C GLN A 39 4.42 -11.13 -4.52
N GLN A 40 5.43 -10.94 -5.37
CA GLN A 40 6.60 -10.14 -5.03
C GLN A 40 6.26 -8.67 -4.77
N VAL A 41 5.26 -8.14 -5.48
CA VAL A 41 4.80 -6.76 -5.30
C VAL A 41 4.15 -6.60 -3.93
N VAL A 42 3.24 -7.50 -3.56
CA VAL A 42 2.55 -7.46 -2.26
C VAL A 42 3.54 -7.69 -1.11
N GLU A 43 4.46 -8.64 -1.22
CA GLU A 43 5.52 -8.86 -0.22
C GLU A 43 6.37 -7.59 0.00
N THR A 44 6.74 -6.89 -1.08
CA THR A 44 7.54 -5.66 -0.96
C THR A 44 6.71 -4.51 -0.38
N TRP A 45 5.44 -4.41 -0.79
CA TRP A 45 4.51 -3.42 -0.24
C TRP A 45 4.32 -3.62 1.27
N ASP A 46 4.17 -4.86 1.71
CA ASP A 46 3.93 -5.22 3.11
C ASP A 46 5.12 -4.83 4.00
N CYS A 47 6.34 -5.19 3.57
CA CYS A 47 7.58 -4.74 4.23
C CYS A 47 7.67 -3.21 4.35
N GLU A 48 7.39 -2.49 3.26
CA GLU A 48 7.44 -1.02 3.25
C GLU A 48 6.32 -0.40 4.10
N PHE A 49 5.14 -1.02 4.14
CA PHE A 49 4.00 -0.56 4.93
C PHE A 49 4.30 -0.60 6.42
N HIS A 50 4.84 -1.72 6.92
CA HIS A 50 5.19 -1.85 8.33
C HIS A 50 6.36 -0.93 8.72
N ALA A 51 7.29 -0.66 7.81
CA ALA A 51 8.39 0.28 8.01
C ALA A 51 7.98 1.77 7.91
N ALA A 52 6.84 2.08 7.31
CA ALA A 52 6.41 3.46 7.04
C ALA A 52 5.78 4.15 8.26
N PRO A 53 5.94 5.48 8.41
CA PRO A 53 5.18 6.27 9.38
C PRO A 53 3.70 6.41 8.99
N GLY A 54 2.85 6.78 9.95
CA GLY A 54 1.37 6.77 9.82
C GLY A 54 0.81 7.45 8.56
N GLU A 55 1.26 8.67 8.23
CA GLU A 55 0.77 9.40 7.03
C GLU A 55 1.08 8.65 5.73
N ARG A 56 2.25 8.00 5.65
CA ARG A 56 2.68 7.25 4.48
C ARG A 56 1.95 5.91 4.34
N ARG A 57 1.55 5.29 5.46
CA ARG A 57 0.69 4.08 5.47
C ARG A 57 -0.64 4.32 4.76
N VAL A 58 -1.24 5.50 4.92
CA VAL A 58 -2.49 5.85 4.22
C VAL A 58 -2.29 5.87 2.70
N SER A 59 -1.20 6.48 2.22
CA SER A 59 -0.89 6.53 0.78
C SER A 59 -0.61 5.13 0.21
N LEU A 60 0.05 4.25 0.98
CA LEU A 60 0.27 2.86 0.63
C LEU A 60 -1.05 2.06 0.54
N LEU A 61 -2.01 2.31 1.43
CA LEU A 61 -3.34 1.70 1.34
C LEU A 61 -4.11 2.17 0.10
N TYR A 62 -4.02 3.45 -0.26
CA TYR A 62 -4.61 3.95 -1.51
C TYR A 62 -4.00 3.28 -2.74
N LEU A 63 -2.68 3.09 -2.75
CA LEU A 63 -2.01 2.33 -3.80
C LEU A 63 -2.50 0.88 -3.87
N ALA A 64 -2.59 0.18 -2.74
CA ALA A 64 -3.07 -1.21 -2.71
C ALA A 64 -4.50 -1.31 -3.28
N ASN A 65 -5.37 -0.38 -2.87
CA ASN A 65 -6.72 -0.30 -3.39
C ASN A 65 -6.75 -0.06 -4.90
N ASP A 66 -5.98 0.91 -5.40
CA ASP A 66 -5.91 1.22 -6.83
C ASP A 66 -5.42 0.03 -7.66
N ILE A 67 -4.36 -0.66 -7.20
CA ILE A 67 -3.85 -1.88 -7.87
C ILE A 67 -4.91 -2.97 -7.90
N MET A 68 -5.58 -3.27 -6.78
CA MET A 68 -6.62 -4.30 -6.72
C MET A 68 -7.81 -3.99 -7.65
N GLN A 69 -8.17 -2.72 -7.79
CA GLN A 69 -9.28 -2.32 -8.66
C GLN A 69 -8.88 -2.37 -10.15
N ASN A 70 -7.68 -1.87 -10.50
CA ASN A 70 -7.23 -1.76 -11.89
C ASN A 70 -6.62 -3.04 -12.47
N SER A 71 -6.28 -4.02 -11.63
CA SER A 71 -5.75 -5.32 -12.08
C SER A 71 -6.80 -6.38 -12.42
N ARG A 72 -8.10 -6.12 -12.19
CA ARG A 72 -9.18 -7.12 -12.35
C ARG A 72 -9.19 -7.81 -13.73
N LYS A 73 -8.86 -7.08 -14.79
CA LYS A 73 -8.79 -7.61 -16.17
C LYS A 73 -7.62 -8.58 -16.39
N GLU A 74 -6.58 -8.52 -15.56
CA GLU A 74 -5.41 -9.39 -15.61
C GLU A 74 -5.57 -10.64 -14.73
N GLY A 75 -6.68 -10.74 -13.99
CA GLY A 75 -7.01 -11.84 -13.08
C GLY A 75 -6.98 -11.44 -11.60
N ASN A 76 -7.24 -12.43 -10.73
CA ASN A 76 -7.41 -12.21 -9.30
C ASN A 76 -6.11 -12.27 -8.47
N GLY A 77 -4.94 -12.31 -9.11
CA GLY A 77 -3.65 -12.48 -8.43
C GLY A 77 -3.42 -11.41 -7.35
N TYR A 78 -3.54 -10.13 -7.72
CA TYR A 78 -3.38 -9.04 -6.76
C TYR A 78 -4.44 -9.03 -5.66
N ILE A 79 -5.71 -9.29 -6.01
CA ILE A 79 -6.79 -9.35 -5.02
C ILE A 79 -6.49 -10.46 -4.00
N THR A 80 -6.08 -11.64 -4.47
CA THR A 80 -5.76 -12.78 -3.60
C THR A 80 -4.61 -12.45 -2.66
N GLU A 81 -3.51 -11.89 -3.18
CA GLU A 81 -2.34 -11.59 -2.36
C GLU A 81 -2.59 -10.43 -1.39
N PHE A 82 -3.20 -9.32 -1.83
CA PHE A 82 -3.48 -8.20 -0.94
C PHE A 82 -4.47 -8.56 0.17
N MET A 83 -5.48 -9.41 -0.09
CA MET A 83 -6.43 -9.81 0.95
C MET A 83 -5.79 -10.58 2.11
N ARG A 84 -4.56 -11.09 1.94
CA ARG A 84 -3.79 -11.76 3.01
C ARG A 84 -3.16 -10.76 3.98
N VAL A 85 -2.84 -9.55 3.53
CA VAL A 85 -2.10 -8.53 4.31
C VAL A 85 -2.96 -7.33 4.73
N ILE A 86 -3.98 -6.99 3.94
CA ILE A 86 -4.84 -5.82 4.17
C ILE A 86 -5.53 -5.82 5.56
N PRO A 87 -6.06 -6.94 6.08
CA PRO A 87 -6.70 -6.94 7.40
C PRO A 87 -5.74 -6.50 8.53
N ALA A 88 -4.50 -7.01 8.52
CA ALA A 88 -3.48 -6.64 9.50
C ALA A 88 -3.06 -5.17 9.34
N ALA A 89 -2.80 -4.75 8.09
CA ALA A 89 -2.43 -3.38 7.76
C ALA A 89 -3.49 -2.34 8.19
N LEU A 90 -4.78 -2.63 7.95
CA LEU A 90 -5.88 -1.78 8.40
C LEU A 90 -5.98 -1.71 9.91
N ASN A 91 -5.83 -2.84 10.61
CA ASN A 91 -5.88 -2.87 12.07
C ASN A 91 -4.80 -1.97 12.71
N GLU A 92 -3.59 -1.96 12.15
CA GLU A 92 -2.51 -1.08 12.61
C GLU A 92 -2.85 0.41 12.45
N VAL A 93 -3.37 0.80 11.29
CA VAL A 93 -3.73 2.22 11.04
C VAL A 93 -4.89 2.66 11.93
N LEU A 94 -5.87 1.78 12.15
CA LEU A 94 -7.02 2.07 13.03
C LEU A 94 -6.60 2.14 14.50
N THR A 95 -5.71 1.27 14.96
CA THR A 95 -5.20 1.28 16.33
C THR A 95 -4.40 2.55 16.63
N ILE A 96 -3.55 2.99 15.70
CA ILE A 96 -2.82 4.25 15.83
C ILE A 96 -3.80 5.42 15.98
N ARG A 97 -4.85 5.46 15.16
CA ARG A 97 -5.86 6.54 15.22
C ARG A 97 -6.58 6.60 16.57
N ASP A 98 -6.84 5.44 17.18
CA ASP A 98 -7.50 5.36 18.48
C ASP A 98 -6.61 5.82 19.64
N ASP A 99 -5.29 5.53 19.59
CA ASP A 99 -4.32 6.00 20.58
C ASP A 99 -4.21 7.54 20.61
N PHE A 100 -4.20 8.17 19.43
CA PHE A 100 -4.28 9.63 19.32
C PHE A 100 -5.61 10.20 19.86
N GLY A 101 -6.72 9.44 19.75
CA GLY A 101 -8.03 9.85 20.27
C GLY A 101 -8.14 9.81 21.80
N ARG A 102 -7.33 8.98 22.47
CA ARG A 102 -7.35 8.82 23.94
C ARG A 102 -6.50 9.84 24.69
N ASN A 103 -5.61 10.56 24.02
CA ASN A 103 -4.74 11.58 24.63
C ASN A 103 -5.39 12.98 24.75
N VAL A 104 -6.70 13.11 24.54
CA VAL A 104 -7.42 14.35 24.88
C VAL A 104 -7.64 14.36 26.40
N PRO A 105 -7.03 15.29 27.17
CA PRO A 105 -7.32 15.40 28.59
C PRO A 105 -8.79 15.72 28.74
N LYS A 106 -9.53 14.83 29.42
CA LYS A 106 -10.90 15.10 29.83
C LYS A 106 -10.85 16.36 30.68
N LYS A 107 -11.48 17.44 30.21
CA LYS A 107 -11.77 18.61 31.04
C LYS A 107 -12.57 18.09 32.23
N THR A 108 -11.97 18.12 33.41
CA THR A 108 -12.64 17.96 34.69
C THR A 108 -13.48 19.22 34.89
N ASP A 109 -14.80 19.06 34.95
CA ASP A 109 -15.73 20.08 35.45
C ASP A 109 -15.56 20.25 36.97
#